data_AF-A0A2M8FTM3-F1
#
_entry.id   AF-A0A2M8FTM3-F1
#
_cell.length_a   1.000
_cell.length_b   1.000
_cell.length_c   1.000
_cell.angle_alpha   90.00
_cell.angle_beta   90.00
_cell.angle_gamma   90.00
#
_symmetry.space_group_name_H-M   'P 1'
#
loop_
_entity.id
_entity.type
_entity.pdbx_description
1 polymer ?
#
loop_
_entity_poly.entity_id
_entity_poly.type
_entity_poly.pdbx_seq_one_letter_code
_entity_poly.pdbx_strand_id
1 'polypeptide(L)'
;MTLFGPILMAGLMLIPIWLGLKDKDIQIIEVIDDTRQFINQFEGTNTIQFYYEFKSIDDAKKSFYKDKYTSILHISNTDKNTTAYLYYKKQPGLSTVSKIESTIEKGIKNIELEKQFNISRKQLDEIQPKVTVKSVSIDEAGLEESKNVGVSTFLGFGGAILIYTFIFMYGIQIMRGVIEEKTSRIVEIIISSVKPFQLMMGKIVGIALVGLTQFSLWIILSMGIYSVGMGVLASSNMNQLNFSKEAITNGMSSESENEISENKIEEQINEMFSQIPITKIV
;
A
#
# COMPACT_ATOMS: atom_id res chain seq x y z
N MET A 1 4.57 -19.16 -26.24
CA MET A 1 4.51 -19.07 -24.76
C MET A 1 5.62 -18.20 -24.15
N THR A 2 6.73 -17.90 -24.83
CA THR A 2 7.86 -17.11 -24.29
C THR A 2 7.57 -15.62 -24.07
N LEU A 3 6.71 -14.99 -24.88
CA LEU A 3 6.30 -13.59 -24.70
C LEU A 3 5.05 -13.45 -23.82
N PHE A 4 4.02 -14.27 -24.08
CA PHE A 4 2.77 -14.27 -23.31
C PHE A 4 2.89 -14.93 -21.94
N GLY A 5 3.75 -15.94 -21.78
CA GLY A 5 3.94 -16.68 -20.54
C GLY A 5 4.42 -15.81 -19.37
N PRO A 6 5.46 -14.98 -19.50
CA PRO A 6 5.87 -14.05 -18.46
C PRO A 6 4.85 -12.93 -18.21
N ILE A 7 4.13 -12.44 -19.23
CA ILE A 7 3.07 -11.44 -19.02
C ILE A 7 1.90 -12.07 -18.26
N LEU A 8 1.54 -13.31 -18.61
CA LEU A 8 0.50 -14.07 -17.93
C LEU A 8 0.93 -14.48 -16.52
N MET A 9 2.20 -14.85 -16.30
CA MET A 9 2.73 -15.16 -14.96
C MET A 9 2.95 -13.91 -14.11
N ALA A 10 3.43 -12.81 -14.69
CA ALA A 10 3.46 -11.52 -14.03
C ALA A 10 2.03 -11.10 -13.68
N GLY A 11 1.06 -11.29 -14.57
CA GLY A 11 -0.35 -11.17 -14.27
C GLY A 11 -0.75 -12.09 -13.11
N LEU A 12 -0.44 -13.37 -13.16
CA LEU A 12 -0.87 -14.37 -12.16
C LEU A 12 -0.16 -14.21 -10.79
N MET A 13 0.99 -13.55 -10.73
CA MET A 13 1.71 -13.19 -9.50
C MET A 13 1.32 -11.81 -8.98
N LEU A 14 1.20 -10.82 -9.88
CA LEU A 14 0.82 -9.46 -9.54
C LEU A 14 -0.67 -9.37 -9.24
N ILE A 15 -1.54 -10.21 -9.81
CA ILE A 15 -2.99 -10.18 -9.53
C ILE A 15 -3.27 -10.56 -8.07
N PRO A 16 -2.73 -11.66 -7.48
CA PRO A 16 -2.88 -11.94 -6.05
C PRO A 16 -2.24 -10.89 -5.15
N ILE A 17 -1.07 -10.36 -5.51
CA ILE A 17 -0.42 -9.28 -4.75
C ILE A 17 -1.28 -8.02 -4.82
N TRP A 18 -1.77 -7.66 -6.00
CA TRP A 18 -2.63 -6.51 -6.23
C TRP A 18 -4.00 -6.70 -5.60
N LEU A 19 -4.61 -7.89 -5.61
CA LEU A 19 -5.81 -8.21 -4.82
C LEU A 19 -5.53 -8.22 -3.32
N GLY A 20 -4.31 -8.53 -2.89
CA GLY A 20 -3.90 -8.41 -1.49
C GLY A 20 -3.67 -6.94 -1.07
N LEU A 21 -3.34 -6.08 -2.03
CA LEU A 21 -3.13 -4.64 -1.83
C LEU A 21 -4.41 -3.82 -2.07
N LYS A 22 -5.31 -4.31 -2.92
CA LYS A 22 -6.57 -3.68 -3.29
C LYS A 22 -7.67 -4.29 -2.42
N ASP A 23 -8.33 -3.42 -1.69
CA ASP A 23 -9.31 -3.74 -0.65
C ASP A 23 -8.68 -4.35 0.61
N LYS A 24 -7.98 -3.50 1.36
CA LYS A 24 -8.27 -3.50 2.80
C LYS A 24 -9.74 -3.10 2.91
N ASP A 25 -10.64 -4.07 2.86
CA ASP A 25 -12.08 -3.85 3.05
C ASP A 25 -12.24 -2.88 4.22
N ILE A 26 -12.79 -1.70 3.96
CA ILE A 26 -13.01 -0.73 5.02
C ILE A 26 -13.99 -1.37 5.99
N GLN A 27 -13.49 -1.79 7.15
CA GLN A 27 -14.29 -2.41 8.18
C GLN A 27 -15.00 -1.30 8.93
N ILE A 28 -16.25 -1.05 8.56
CA ILE A 28 -17.17 -0.19 9.29
C ILE A 28 -17.82 -1.03 10.40
N ILE A 29 -17.38 -0.84 11.62
CA ILE A 29 -17.79 -1.61 12.80
C ILE A 29 -18.77 -0.79 13.62
N GLU A 30 -19.96 -1.32 13.78
CA GLU A 30 -20.96 -0.83 14.73
C GLU A 30 -20.62 -1.37 16.13
N VAL A 31 -20.47 -0.48 17.11
CA VAL A 31 -20.13 -0.82 18.48
C VAL A 31 -21.38 -0.66 19.35
N ILE A 32 -21.82 -1.78 19.91
CA ILE A 32 -22.92 -1.88 20.86
C ILE A 32 -22.30 -2.23 22.20
N ASP A 33 -22.18 -1.22 23.05
CA ASP A 33 -21.62 -1.33 24.38
C ASP A 33 -22.72 -1.13 25.43
N ASP A 34 -23.15 -2.22 26.04
CA ASP A 34 -24.17 -2.19 27.09
C ASP A 34 -23.66 -1.50 28.36
N THR A 35 -22.34 -1.51 28.57
CA THR A 35 -21.69 -0.93 29.75
C THR A 35 -21.45 0.57 29.63
N ARG A 36 -21.42 1.08 28.39
CA ARG A 36 -21.08 2.47 28.02
C ARG A 36 -19.70 2.92 28.48
N GLN A 37 -18.81 2.00 28.86
CA GLN A 37 -17.47 2.33 29.37
C GLN A 37 -16.42 2.43 28.26
N PHE A 38 -16.71 1.96 27.04
CA PHE A 38 -15.77 1.96 25.91
C PHE A 38 -16.02 3.08 24.89
N ILE A 39 -16.89 4.05 25.21
CA ILE A 39 -17.18 5.19 24.34
C ILE A 39 -15.88 5.95 24.04
N ASN A 40 -15.60 6.17 22.76
CA ASN A 40 -14.39 6.82 22.24
C ASN A 40 -13.07 6.14 22.64
N GLN A 41 -13.09 4.86 23.04
CA GLN A 41 -11.86 4.09 23.27
C GLN A 41 -11.33 3.43 22.00
N PHE A 42 -12.21 3.15 21.04
CA PHE A 42 -11.82 2.61 19.75
C PHE A 42 -11.35 3.73 18.82
N GLU A 43 -10.04 3.80 18.62
CA GLU A 43 -9.43 4.67 17.61
C GLU A 43 -9.51 4.03 16.22
N GLY A 44 -10.17 4.75 15.30
CA GLY A 44 -10.24 4.36 13.91
C GLY A 44 -8.88 4.45 13.21
N THR A 45 -8.75 3.69 12.13
CA THR A 45 -7.64 3.78 11.18
C THR A 45 -8.23 3.99 9.78
N ASN A 46 -7.39 4.23 8.78
CA ASN A 46 -7.86 4.39 7.39
C ASN A 46 -8.68 3.19 6.88
N THR A 47 -8.61 2.04 7.56
CA THR A 47 -9.18 0.75 7.12
C THR A 47 -10.20 0.17 8.11
N ILE A 48 -10.31 0.76 9.31
CA ILE A 48 -11.25 0.32 10.35
C ILE A 48 -11.89 1.56 10.97
N GLN A 49 -13.20 1.67 10.87
CA GLN A 49 -13.98 2.78 11.40
C GLN A 49 -14.97 2.25 12.42
N PHE A 50 -15.05 2.90 13.58
CA PHE A 50 -15.94 2.51 14.67
C PHE A 50 -17.05 3.54 14.83
N TYR A 51 -18.30 3.08 14.87
CA TYR A 51 -19.48 3.90 15.10
C TYR A 51 -20.24 3.35 16.30
N TYR A 52 -20.52 4.19 17.29
CA TYR A 52 -21.24 3.77 18.49
C TYR A 52 -22.73 3.98 18.30
N GLU A 53 -23.52 2.93 18.50
CA GLU A 53 -24.98 3.01 18.49
C GLU A 53 -25.56 2.52 19.81
N PHE A 54 -26.57 3.24 20.32
CA PHE A 54 -27.24 2.94 21.57
C PHE A 54 -28.56 2.21 21.32
N LYS A 55 -28.48 0.99 20.77
CA LYS A 55 -29.62 0.11 20.50
C LYS A 55 -29.36 -1.30 21.04
N SER A 56 -30.41 -2.09 21.18
CA SER A 56 -30.26 -3.48 21.60
C SER A 56 -29.52 -4.30 20.53
N ILE A 57 -28.80 -5.34 20.97
CA ILE A 57 -28.14 -6.28 20.05
C ILE A 57 -29.15 -6.96 19.10
N ASP A 58 -30.37 -7.22 19.57
CA ASP A 58 -31.41 -7.86 18.75
C ASP A 58 -31.90 -6.94 17.63
N ASP A 59 -32.04 -5.64 17.91
CA ASP A 59 -32.44 -4.67 16.89
C ASP A 59 -31.33 -4.38 15.90
N ALA A 60 -30.07 -4.34 16.37
CA ALA A 60 -28.91 -4.25 15.50
C ALA A 60 -28.78 -5.43 14.56
N LYS A 61 -29.00 -6.67 15.05
CA LYS A 61 -28.99 -7.86 14.20
C LYS A 61 -30.08 -7.82 13.13
N LYS A 62 -31.27 -7.28 13.44
CA LYS A 62 -32.37 -7.13 12.46
C LYS A 62 -32.03 -6.11 11.37
N SER A 63 -31.35 -5.02 11.69
CA SER A 63 -30.97 -3.99 10.72
C SER A 63 -29.62 -4.26 10.04
N PHE A 64 -28.83 -5.21 10.55
CA PHE A 64 -27.44 -5.43 10.16
C PHE A 64 -27.20 -5.52 8.65
N TYR A 65 -28.02 -6.31 7.93
CA TYR A 65 -27.88 -6.47 6.47
C TYR A 65 -28.44 -5.30 5.66
N LYS A 66 -29.29 -4.46 6.25
CA LYS A 66 -29.82 -3.23 5.63
C LYS A 66 -28.87 -2.06 5.81
N ASP A 67 -28.12 -2.04 6.90
CA ASP A 67 -27.21 -0.96 7.25
C ASP A 67 -25.85 -1.06 6.52
N LYS A 68 -25.14 0.06 6.48
CA LYS A 68 -23.79 0.20 5.89
C LYS A 68 -22.69 -0.51 6.68
N TYR A 69 -22.99 -1.05 7.86
CA TYR A 69 -22.02 -1.69 8.73
C TYR A 69 -21.55 -3.03 8.16
N THR A 70 -20.27 -3.32 8.33
CA THR A 70 -19.63 -4.58 7.93
C THR A 70 -19.62 -5.59 9.08
N SER A 71 -19.53 -5.10 10.32
CA SER A 71 -19.52 -5.90 11.54
C SER A 71 -20.23 -5.18 12.69
N ILE A 72 -20.77 -5.95 13.63
CA ILE A 72 -21.31 -5.50 14.91
C ILE A 72 -20.41 -6.07 16.02
N LEU A 73 -19.80 -5.19 16.79
CA LEU A 73 -19.09 -5.51 18.02
C LEU A 73 -20.05 -5.33 19.20
N HIS A 74 -20.32 -6.40 19.93
CA HIS A 74 -21.15 -6.38 21.12
C HIS A 74 -20.31 -6.65 22.37
N ILE A 75 -20.40 -5.74 23.34
CA ILE A 75 -19.70 -5.80 24.62
C ILE A 75 -20.74 -5.73 25.73
N SER A 76 -20.91 -6.83 26.48
CA SER A 76 -21.95 -6.97 27.51
C SER A 76 -21.47 -6.68 28.93
N ASN A 77 -20.18 -6.90 29.22
CA ASN A 77 -19.59 -6.66 30.53
C ASN A 77 -18.13 -6.17 30.42
N THR A 78 -17.56 -5.80 31.56
CA THR A 78 -16.18 -5.30 31.69
C THR A 78 -15.39 -6.10 32.73
N ASP A 79 -15.77 -7.35 32.97
CA ASP A 79 -15.09 -8.23 33.91
C ASP A 79 -13.77 -8.73 33.33
N LYS A 80 -12.87 -9.24 34.18
CA LYS A 80 -11.55 -9.76 33.73
C LYS A 80 -11.65 -10.86 32.66
N ASN A 81 -12.75 -11.62 32.65
CA ASN A 81 -13.01 -12.68 31.67
C ASN A 81 -14.16 -12.31 30.71
N THR A 82 -14.24 -11.03 30.33
CA THR A 82 -15.23 -10.54 29.35
C THR A 82 -15.12 -11.29 28.03
N THR A 83 -16.27 -11.70 27.49
CA THR A 83 -16.36 -12.23 26.13
C THR A 83 -17.11 -11.21 25.28
N ALA A 84 -16.41 -10.60 24.32
CA ALA A 84 -17.01 -9.74 23.32
C ALA A 84 -17.35 -10.54 22.06
N TYR A 85 -18.49 -10.23 21.44
CA TYR A 85 -18.94 -10.91 20.23
C TYR A 85 -18.82 -10.00 19.03
N LEU A 86 -18.16 -10.47 17.97
CA LEU A 86 -18.06 -9.77 16.70
C LEU A 86 -18.88 -10.50 15.63
N TYR A 87 -20.03 -9.96 15.28
CA TYR A 87 -20.88 -10.46 14.19
C TYR A 87 -20.45 -9.77 12.89
N TYR A 88 -20.21 -10.52 11.82
CA TYR A 88 -19.65 -9.96 10.59
C TYR A 88 -20.38 -10.44 9.34
N LYS A 89 -20.41 -9.61 8.30
CA LYS A 89 -20.88 -10.01 6.96
C LYS A 89 -19.81 -10.76 6.18
N LYS A 90 -18.56 -10.28 6.29
CA LYS A 90 -17.35 -10.84 5.69
C LYS A 90 -16.32 -11.01 6.80
N GLN A 91 -15.62 -12.15 6.81
CA GLN A 91 -14.69 -12.48 7.88
C GLN A 91 -13.63 -11.36 8.03
N PRO A 92 -13.51 -10.74 9.22
CA PRO A 92 -12.49 -9.73 9.45
C PRO A 92 -11.11 -10.38 9.48
N GLY A 93 -10.09 -9.66 8.99
CA GLY A 93 -8.70 -10.10 9.07
C GLY A 93 -8.20 -10.19 10.51
N LEU A 94 -7.16 -11.01 10.73
CA LEU A 94 -6.55 -11.23 12.05
C LEU A 94 -6.15 -9.91 12.74
N SER A 95 -5.64 -8.94 11.98
CA SER A 95 -5.25 -7.62 12.49
C SER A 95 -6.42 -6.82 13.07
N THR A 96 -7.61 -6.91 12.47
CA THR A 96 -8.82 -6.24 12.98
C THR A 96 -9.24 -6.85 14.30
N VAL A 97 -9.27 -8.19 14.38
CA VAL A 97 -9.64 -8.91 15.59
C VAL A 97 -8.66 -8.59 16.72
N SER A 98 -7.35 -8.74 16.48
CA SER A 98 -6.32 -8.43 17.48
C SER A 98 -6.34 -6.96 17.93
N LYS A 99 -6.69 -6.02 17.03
CA LYS A 99 -6.86 -4.60 17.40
C LYS A 99 -8.04 -4.43 18.36
N ILE A 100 -9.20 -5.01 18.06
CA ILE A 100 -10.40 -4.96 18.92
C ILE A 100 -10.09 -5.56 20.29
N GLU A 101 -9.51 -6.76 20.32
CA GLU A 101 -9.10 -7.45 21.56
C GLU A 101 -8.18 -6.56 22.40
N SER A 102 -7.11 -6.03 21.80
CA SER A 102 -6.15 -5.17 22.51
C SER A 102 -6.79 -3.87 23.04
N THR A 103 -7.79 -3.32 22.35
CA THR A 103 -8.51 -2.12 22.80
C THR A 103 -9.41 -2.46 23.98
N ILE A 104 -10.15 -3.57 23.91
CA ILE A 104 -11.01 -4.03 25.01
C ILE A 104 -10.17 -4.36 26.25
N GLU A 105 -9.08 -5.10 26.08
CA GLU A 105 -8.17 -5.47 27.17
C GLU A 105 -7.58 -4.23 27.86
N LYS A 106 -7.10 -3.25 27.07
CA LYS A 106 -6.62 -1.97 27.62
C LYS A 106 -7.74 -1.20 28.34
N GLY A 107 -8.95 -1.18 27.78
CA GLY A 107 -10.09 -0.51 28.40
C GLY A 107 -10.47 -1.13 29.74
N ILE A 108 -10.60 -2.46 29.82
CA ILE A 108 -10.88 -3.20 31.07
C ILE A 108 -9.77 -2.96 32.09
N LYS A 109 -8.50 -3.04 31.68
CA LYS A 109 -7.37 -2.75 32.56
C LYS A 109 -7.44 -1.34 33.13
N ASN A 110 -7.74 -0.35 32.30
CA ASN A 110 -7.85 1.04 32.75
C ASN A 110 -9.00 1.24 33.74
N ILE A 111 -10.15 0.61 33.49
CA ILE A 111 -11.31 0.62 34.40
C ILE A 111 -10.93 0.01 35.75
N GLU A 112 -10.18 -1.11 35.75
CA GLU A 112 -9.74 -1.76 36.97
C GLU A 112 -8.70 -0.92 37.75
N LEU A 113 -7.78 -0.27 37.04
CA LEU A 113 -6.81 0.65 37.64
C LEU A 113 -7.49 1.86 38.31
N GLU A 114 -8.52 2.40 37.68
CA GLU A 114 -9.32 3.48 38.25
C GLU A 114 -10.07 3.01 39.49
N LYS A 115 -10.72 1.84 39.44
CA LYS A 115 -11.47 1.27 40.57
C LYS A 115 -10.60 0.92 41.77
N GLN A 116 -9.42 0.32 41.56
CA GLN A 116 -8.59 -0.19 42.65
C GLN A 116 -7.57 0.83 43.17
N PHE A 117 -7.02 1.66 42.28
CA PHE A 117 -5.88 2.52 42.59
C PHE A 117 -6.18 4.01 42.37
N ASN A 118 -7.40 4.37 41.94
CA ASN A 118 -7.83 5.74 41.66
C ASN A 118 -6.91 6.46 40.65
N ILE A 119 -6.33 5.69 39.72
CA ILE A 119 -5.47 6.20 38.64
C ILE A 119 -6.36 6.55 37.46
N SER A 120 -6.45 7.83 37.11
CA SER A 120 -7.24 8.26 35.96
C SER A 120 -6.53 7.96 34.64
N ARG A 121 -7.31 7.77 33.57
CA ARG A 121 -6.80 7.50 32.21
C ARG A 121 -5.80 8.55 31.73
N LYS A 122 -6.06 9.83 32.03
CA LYS A 122 -5.17 10.95 31.66
C LYS A 122 -3.79 10.82 32.29
N GLN A 123 -3.73 10.45 33.58
CA GLN A 123 -2.46 10.24 34.27
C GLN A 123 -1.70 9.05 33.68
N LEU A 124 -2.40 7.99 33.27
CA LEU A 124 -1.79 6.83 32.63
C LEU A 124 -1.22 7.19 31.25
N ASP A 125 -1.95 7.98 30.47
CA ASP A 125 -1.52 8.42 29.13
C ASP A 125 -0.33 9.39 29.20
N GLU A 126 -0.24 10.22 30.25
CA GLU A 126 0.90 11.12 30.49
C GLU A 126 2.20 10.37 30.82
N ILE A 127 2.11 9.24 31.53
CA ILE A 127 3.29 8.45 31.92
C ILE A 127 3.66 7.36 30.91
N GLN A 128 2.87 7.17 29.84
CA GLN A 128 3.09 6.08 28.89
C GLN A 128 4.19 6.46 27.87
N PRO A 129 5.38 5.83 27.93
CA PRO A 129 6.46 6.18 27.03
C PRO A 129 6.16 5.69 25.60
N LYS A 130 6.35 6.56 24.61
CA LYS A 130 6.30 6.18 23.19
C LYS A 130 7.70 5.80 22.72
N VAL A 131 8.03 4.52 22.82
CA VAL A 131 9.32 3.99 22.34
C VAL A 131 9.16 3.49 20.90
N THR A 132 9.89 4.10 19.96
CA THR A 132 9.98 3.62 18.58
C THR A 132 11.37 3.05 18.34
N VAL A 133 11.45 1.74 18.07
CA VAL A 133 12.71 1.09 17.73
C VAL A 133 12.92 1.21 16.22
N LYS A 134 14.00 1.88 15.82
CA LYS A 134 14.45 1.91 14.42
C LYS A 134 15.48 0.81 14.23
N SER A 135 15.19 -0.16 13.36
CA SER A 135 16.15 -1.20 12.99
C SER A 135 17.17 -0.64 12.00
N VAL A 136 18.45 -0.69 12.37
CA VAL A 136 19.58 -0.31 11.52
C VAL A 136 20.46 -1.54 11.39
N SER A 137 20.74 -1.97 10.16
CA SER A 137 21.73 -3.03 9.91
C SER A 137 23.10 -2.40 9.77
N ILE A 138 24.11 -2.96 10.43
CA ILE A 138 25.51 -2.57 10.22
C ILE A 138 26.20 -3.68 9.44
N ASP A 139 26.94 -3.33 8.39
CA ASP A 139 27.76 -4.29 7.64
C ASP A 139 29.13 -4.52 8.30
N GLU A 140 29.91 -5.49 7.80
CA GLU A 140 31.25 -5.80 8.31
C GLU A 140 32.25 -4.62 8.13
N ALA A 141 31.93 -3.65 7.28
CA ALA A 141 32.71 -2.42 7.08
C ALA A 141 32.26 -1.26 7.99
N GLY A 142 31.26 -1.48 8.85
CA GLY A 142 30.73 -0.47 9.77
C GLY A 142 29.73 0.50 9.14
N LEU A 143 29.25 0.25 7.93
CA LEU A 143 28.24 1.08 7.27
C LEU A 143 26.85 0.73 7.81
N GLU A 144 26.20 1.74 8.38
CA GLU A 144 24.83 1.67 8.86
C GLU A 144 23.85 1.87 7.69
N GLU A 145 23.14 0.80 7.33
CA GLU A 145 22.04 0.86 6.36
C GLU A 145 20.70 0.64 7.07
N SER A 146 19.77 1.57 6.82
CA SER A 146 18.38 1.40 7.24
C SER A 146 17.66 0.46 6.28
N LYS A 147 17.92 -0.84 6.37
CA LYS A 147 17.19 -1.85 5.59
C LYS A 147 15.85 -2.14 6.24
N ASN A 148 14.76 -1.91 5.50
CA ASN A 148 13.45 -2.39 5.91
C ASN A 148 13.45 -3.92 5.84
N VAL A 149 13.55 -4.56 7.01
CA VAL A 149 13.63 -6.02 7.17
C VAL A 149 12.49 -6.74 6.44
N GLY A 150 11.29 -6.14 6.40
CA GLY A 150 10.14 -6.70 5.70
C GLY A 150 10.34 -6.78 4.18
N VAL A 151 10.97 -5.76 3.57
CA VAL A 151 11.23 -5.72 2.13
C VAL A 151 12.33 -6.71 1.74
N SER A 152 13.40 -6.78 2.53
CA SER A 152 14.50 -7.74 2.29
C SER A 152 14.03 -9.19 2.42
N THR A 153 13.26 -9.49 3.46
CA THR A 153 12.72 -10.85 3.68
C THR A 153 11.76 -11.25 2.57
N PHE A 154 10.89 -10.32 2.15
CA PHE A 154 9.97 -10.55 1.04
C PHE A 154 10.70 -10.77 -0.28
N LEU A 155 11.74 -9.98 -0.59
CA LEU A 155 12.55 -10.18 -1.79
C LEU A 155 13.31 -11.52 -1.76
N GLY A 156 13.90 -11.87 -0.62
CA GLY A 156 14.66 -13.12 -0.49
C GLY A 156 13.77 -14.35 -0.62
N PHE A 157 12.65 -14.38 0.12
CA PHE A 157 11.69 -15.48 0.05
C PHE A 157 10.98 -15.53 -1.32
N GLY A 158 10.57 -14.37 -1.84
CA GLY A 158 9.99 -14.22 -3.17
C GLY A 158 10.95 -14.68 -4.28
N GLY A 159 12.24 -14.35 -4.18
CA GLY A 159 13.27 -14.82 -5.08
C GLY A 159 13.47 -16.33 -5.02
N ALA A 160 13.47 -16.91 -3.82
CA ALA A 160 13.61 -18.35 -3.64
C ALA A 160 12.44 -19.14 -4.25
N ILE A 161 11.19 -18.71 -4.01
CA ILE A 161 10.01 -19.36 -4.61
C ILE A 161 9.97 -19.21 -6.13
N LEU A 162 10.45 -18.06 -6.65
CA LEU A 162 10.60 -17.85 -8.09
C LEU A 162 11.61 -18.82 -8.69
N ILE A 163 12.82 -18.88 -8.14
CA ILE A 163 13.86 -19.82 -8.61
C ILE A 163 13.34 -21.26 -8.58
N TYR A 164 12.69 -21.66 -7.49
CA TYR A 164 12.08 -22.99 -7.37
C TYR A 164 11.08 -23.28 -8.49
N THR A 165 10.17 -22.33 -8.76
CA THR A 165 9.17 -22.46 -9.83
C THR A 165 9.82 -22.52 -11.21
N PHE A 166 10.86 -21.72 -11.45
CA PHE A 166 11.63 -21.73 -12.70
C PHE A 166 12.30 -23.09 -12.94
N ILE A 167 12.98 -23.63 -11.93
CA ILE A 167 13.62 -24.97 -12.01
C ILE A 167 12.57 -26.03 -12.36
N PHE A 168 11.42 -26.01 -11.67
CA PHE A 168 10.37 -26.98 -11.90
C PHE A 168 9.77 -26.88 -13.32
N MET A 169 9.55 -25.65 -13.81
CA MET A 169 8.99 -25.41 -15.14
C MET A 169 9.91 -25.91 -16.27
N TYR A 170 11.22 -25.65 -16.18
CA TYR A 170 12.19 -26.18 -17.16
C TYR A 170 12.42 -27.68 -16.99
N GLY A 171 12.36 -28.21 -15.76
CA GLY A 171 12.40 -29.65 -15.49
C GLY A 171 11.30 -30.42 -16.21
N ILE A 172 10.08 -29.88 -16.23
CA ILE A 172 8.95 -30.46 -16.98
C ILE A 172 9.21 -30.43 -18.50
N GLN A 173 9.82 -29.37 -19.04
CA GLN A 173 10.14 -29.31 -20.47
C GLN A 173 11.15 -30.37 -20.88
N ILE A 174 12.19 -30.59 -20.06
CA ILE A 174 13.17 -31.66 -20.29
C ILE A 174 12.48 -33.03 -20.23
N MET A 175 11.65 -33.27 -19.21
CA MET A 175 10.94 -34.55 -19.05
C MET A 175 10.02 -34.85 -20.24
N ARG A 176 9.24 -33.87 -20.70
CA ARG A 176 8.41 -33.99 -21.91
C ARG A 176 9.25 -34.28 -23.14
N GLY A 177 10.38 -33.60 -23.27
CA GLY A 177 11.34 -33.84 -24.35
C GLY A 177 11.85 -35.27 -24.40
N VAL A 178 12.07 -35.93 -23.26
CA VAL A 178 12.48 -37.35 -23.22
C VAL A 178 11.30 -38.28 -23.56
N ILE A 179 10.09 -37.95 -23.12
CA ILE A 179 8.87 -38.74 -23.43
C ILE A 179 8.56 -38.71 -24.94
N GLU A 180 8.69 -37.55 -25.58
CA GLU A 180 8.52 -37.42 -27.04
C GLU A 180 9.53 -38.27 -27.82
N GLU A 181 10.79 -38.35 -27.35
CA GLU A 181 11.81 -39.19 -27.97
C GLU A 181 11.48 -40.68 -27.85
N LYS A 182 10.94 -41.10 -26.71
CA LYS A 182 10.55 -42.50 -26.49
C LYS A 182 9.30 -42.92 -27.26
N THR A 183 8.47 -41.97 -27.67
CA THR A 183 7.19 -42.23 -28.37
C THR A 183 7.26 -42.02 -29.88
N SER A 184 8.32 -41.37 -30.39
CA SER A 184 8.48 -41.07 -31.81
C SER A 184 9.32 -42.13 -32.54
N ARG A 185 8.69 -42.82 -33.50
CA ARG A 185 9.34 -43.82 -34.38
C ARG A 185 10.54 -43.26 -35.15
N ILE A 186 10.53 -41.96 -35.47
CA ILE A 186 11.64 -41.30 -36.17
C ILE A 186 12.86 -41.18 -35.25
N VAL A 187 12.65 -40.87 -33.97
CA VAL A 187 13.73 -40.71 -33.00
C VAL A 187 14.34 -42.05 -32.60
N GLU A 188 13.55 -43.12 -32.55
CA GLU A 188 14.04 -44.48 -32.33
C GLU A 188 15.11 -44.88 -33.37
N ILE A 189 14.88 -44.53 -34.64
CA ILE A 189 15.83 -44.74 -35.74
C ILE A 189 17.09 -43.88 -35.54
N ILE A 190 16.97 -42.64 -35.06
CA ILE A 190 18.13 -41.75 -34.81
C ILE A 190 18.98 -42.26 -33.64
N ILE A 191 18.35 -42.74 -32.57
CA ILE A 191 19.04 -43.33 -31.41
C ILE A 191 19.77 -44.62 -31.79
N SER A 192 19.31 -45.35 -32.81
CA SER A 192 20.05 -46.50 -33.35
C SER A 192 21.36 -46.10 -34.06
N SER A 193 21.53 -44.82 -34.40
CA SER A 193 22.68 -44.27 -35.12
C SER A 193 23.62 -43.41 -34.26
N VAL A 194 23.20 -42.99 -33.06
CA VAL A 194 23.99 -42.09 -32.18
C VAL A 194 23.82 -42.47 -30.71
N LYS A 195 24.86 -42.27 -29.88
CA LYS A 195 24.82 -42.65 -28.45
C LYS A 195 23.72 -41.87 -27.69
N PRO A 196 22.83 -42.54 -26.92
CA PRO A 196 21.73 -41.90 -26.20
C PRO A 196 22.14 -40.74 -25.28
N PHE A 197 23.29 -40.84 -24.62
CA PHE A 197 23.79 -39.77 -23.74
C PHE A 197 24.15 -38.49 -24.49
N GLN A 198 24.70 -38.60 -25.71
CA GLN A 198 25.02 -37.43 -26.54
C GLN A 198 23.74 -36.72 -27.01
N LEU A 199 22.70 -37.49 -27.31
CA LEU A 199 21.40 -36.98 -27.72
C LEU A 199 20.70 -36.24 -26.57
N MET A 200 20.70 -36.81 -25.35
CA MET A 200 20.15 -36.15 -24.16
C MET A 200 20.95 -34.91 -23.74
N MET A 201 22.28 -34.97 -23.78
CA MET A 201 23.13 -33.81 -23.49
C MET A 201 22.88 -32.68 -24.49
N GLY A 202 22.82 -32.99 -25.79
CA GLY A 202 22.51 -32.03 -26.84
C GLY A 202 21.13 -31.38 -26.64
N LYS A 203 20.11 -32.15 -26.26
CA LYS A 203 18.78 -31.63 -25.95
C LYS A 203 18.77 -30.73 -24.72
N ILE A 204 19.43 -31.12 -23.63
CA ILE A 204 19.51 -30.30 -22.40
C ILE A 204 20.21 -28.98 -22.69
N VAL A 205 21.34 -29.02 -23.40
CA VAL A 205 22.09 -27.82 -23.80
C VAL A 205 21.24 -26.95 -24.74
N GLY A 206 20.51 -27.56 -25.68
CA GLY A 206 19.59 -26.84 -26.57
C GLY A 206 18.48 -26.11 -25.81
N ILE A 207 17.82 -26.78 -24.86
CA ILE A 207 16.78 -26.17 -24.01
C ILE A 207 17.38 -25.07 -23.13
N ALA A 208 18.59 -25.27 -22.60
CA ALA A 208 19.30 -24.25 -21.82
C ALA A 208 19.64 -23.02 -22.66
N LEU A 209 20.12 -23.19 -23.90
CA LEU A 209 20.40 -22.10 -24.83
C LEU A 209 19.13 -21.34 -25.22
N VAL A 210 18.03 -22.04 -25.46
CA VAL A 210 16.72 -21.40 -25.71
C VAL A 210 16.29 -20.58 -24.49
N GLY A 211 16.44 -21.12 -23.27
CA GLY A 211 16.17 -20.38 -22.03
C GLY A 211 17.04 -19.12 -21.88
N LEU A 212 18.33 -19.20 -22.25
CA LEU A 212 19.24 -18.06 -22.23
C LEU A 212 18.81 -16.98 -23.22
N THR A 213 18.41 -17.34 -24.44
CA THR A 213 17.90 -16.38 -25.43
C THR A 213 16.61 -15.70 -24.97
N GLN A 214 15.73 -16.43 -24.27
CA GLN A 214 14.51 -15.88 -23.69
C GLN A 214 14.83 -14.86 -22.58
N PHE A 215 15.81 -15.15 -21.73
CA PHE A 215 16.24 -14.23 -20.67
C PHE A 215 16.89 -12.96 -21.23
N SER A 216 17.76 -13.11 -22.25
CA SER A 216 18.35 -11.96 -22.95
C SER A 216 17.29 -11.05 -23.58
N LEU A 217 16.25 -11.63 -24.19
CA LEU A 217 15.12 -10.88 -24.73
C LEU A 217 14.37 -10.08 -23.66
N TRP A 218 14.15 -10.65 -22.47
CA TRP A 218 13.52 -9.93 -21.37
C TRP A 218 14.36 -8.76 -20.87
N ILE A 219 15.69 -8.94 -20.70
CA ILE A 219 16.58 -7.85 -20.29
C ILE A 219 16.48 -6.67 -21.26
N ILE A 220 16.57 -6.96 -22.56
CA ILE A 220 16.49 -5.93 -23.61
C ILE A 220 15.14 -5.22 -23.58
N LEU A 221 14.04 -5.97 -23.47
CA LEU A 221 12.69 -5.40 -23.43
C LEU A 221 12.46 -4.54 -22.19
N SER A 222 12.90 -5.01 -21.01
CA SER A 222 12.79 -4.27 -19.75
C SER A 222 13.62 -2.99 -19.76
N MET A 223 14.84 -3.01 -20.31
CA MET A 223 15.64 -1.79 -20.49
C MET A 223 14.96 -0.81 -21.45
N GLY A 224 14.38 -1.30 -22.55
CA GLY A 224 13.63 -0.47 -23.50
C GLY A 224 12.43 0.22 -22.85
N ILE A 225 11.62 -0.54 -22.10
CA ILE A 225 10.46 0.00 -21.36
C ILE A 225 10.90 1.02 -20.31
N TYR A 226 11.98 0.73 -19.56
CA TYR A 226 12.50 1.65 -18.55
C TYR A 226 12.98 2.97 -19.17
N SER A 227 13.69 2.92 -20.29
CA SER A 227 14.17 4.10 -21.01
C SER A 227 13.01 4.96 -21.52
N VAL A 228 11.99 4.35 -22.12
CA VAL A 228 10.79 5.06 -22.59
C VAL A 228 9.98 5.64 -21.42
N GLY A 229 9.78 4.86 -20.34
CA GLY A 229 9.06 5.30 -19.16
C GLY A 229 9.72 6.50 -18.46
N MET A 230 11.05 6.49 -18.34
CA MET A 230 11.81 7.62 -17.80
C MET A 230 11.77 8.84 -18.73
N GLY A 231 11.81 8.63 -20.07
CA GLY A 231 11.64 9.70 -21.04
C GLY A 231 10.27 10.40 -20.95
N VAL A 232 9.20 9.61 -20.78
CA VAL A 232 7.84 10.13 -20.60
C VAL A 232 7.70 10.89 -19.27
N LEU A 233 8.22 10.34 -18.16
CA LEU A 233 8.20 11.01 -16.85
C LEU A 233 9.05 12.29 -16.82
N ALA A 234 10.19 12.30 -17.50
CA ALA A 234 11.00 13.50 -17.66
C ALA A 234 10.28 14.58 -18.49
N SER A 235 9.55 14.17 -19.53
CA SER A 235 8.75 15.10 -20.35
C SER A 235 7.55 15.69 -19.59
N SER A 236 6.90 14.91 -18.72
CA SER A 236 5.79 15.41 -17.89
C SER A 236 6.26 16.42 -16.84
N ASN A 237 7.43 16.20 -16.23
CA ASN A 237 8.02 17.15 -15.29
C ASN A 237 8.45 18.46 -16.00
N MET A 238 8.91 18.37 -17.25
CA MET A 238 9.28 19.55 -18.05
C MET A 238 8.06 20.36 -18.49
N ASN A 239 6.93 19.71 -18.81
CA ASN A 239 5.67 20.39 -19.10
C ASN A 239 5.07 21.07 -17.85
N GLN A 240 5.23 20.47 -16.66
CA GLN A 240 4.78 21.07 -15.40
C GLN A 240 5.61 22.31 -15.00
N LEU A 241 6.93 22.27 -15.26
CA LEU A 241 7.82 23.42 -15.09
C LEU A 241 7.49 24.57 -16.06
N ASN A 242 7.16 24.27 -17.32
CA ASN A 242 6.75 25.28 -18.29
C ASN A 242 5.38 25.89 -17.96
N PHE A 243 4.42 25.07 -17.52
CA PHE A 243 3.10 25.54 -17.07
C PHE A 243 3.21 26.43 -15.82
N SER A 244 4.12 26.12 -14.88
CA SER A 244 4.40 26.99 -13.74
C SER A 244 5.08 28.30 -14.13
N LYS A 245 5.97 28.30 -15.12
CA LYS A 245 6.59 29.54 -15.62
C LYS A 245 5.59 30.44 -16.33
N GLU A 246 4.70 29.86 -17.13
CA GLU A 246 3.65 30.61 -17.84
C GLU A 246 2.59 31.18 -16.89
N ALA A 247 2.25 30.44 -15.82
CA ALA A 247 1.38 30.94 -14.74
C ALA A 247 2.05 32.04 -13.88
N ILE A 248 3.36 31.97 -13.64
CA ILE A 248 4.10 33.01 -12.90
C ILE A 248 4.31 34.26 -13.77
N THR A 249 4.59 34.12 -15.07
CA THR A 249 4.72 35.25 -16.00
C THR A 249 3.40 35.98 -16.21
N ASN A 250 2.28 35.26 -16.34
CA ASN A 250 0.96 35.88 -16.46
C ASN A 250 0.44 36.46 -15.13
N GLY A 251 0.88 35.92 -13.98
CA GLY A 251 0.59 36.48 -12.65
C GLY A 251 1.37 37.76 -12.34
N MET A 252 2.62 37.87 -12.79
CA MET A 252 3.44 39.07 -12.60
C MET A 252 3.01 40.25 -13.51
N SER A 253 2.41 39.99 -14.68
CA SER A 253 1.85 41.05 -15.52
C SER A 253 0.61 41.72 -14.91
N SER A 254 -0.18 41.00 -14.10
CA SER A 254 -1.36 41.56 -13.43
C SER A 254 -1.04 42.40 -12.18
N GLU A 255 0.13 42.21 -11.56
CA GLU A 255 0.58 43.05 -10.43
C GLU A 255 1.19 44.37 -10.90
N SER A 256 1.87 44.39 -12.06
CA SER A 256 2.45 45.61 -12.63
C SER A 256 1.41 46.59 -13.19
N GLU A 257 0.21 46.14 -13.58
CA GLU A 257 -0.86 47.04 -14.05
C GLU A 257 -1.60 47.75 -12.90
N ASN A 258 -1.68 47.16 -11.71
CA ASN A 258 -2.39 47.76 -10.57
C ASN A 258 -1.58 48.86 -9.86
N GLU A 259 -0.25 48.73 -9.77
CA GLU A 259 0.60 49.78 -9.15
C GLU A 259 0.70 51.06 -9.99
N ILE A 260 0.48 51.00 -11.31
CA ILE A 260 0.47 52.17 -12.20
C ILE A 260 -0.86 52.95 -12.08
N SER A 261 -1.95 52.26 -11.74
CA SER A 261 -3.27 52.89 -11.56
C SER A 261 -3.43 53.57 -10.20
N GLU A 262 -2.87 53.03 -9.11
CA GLU A 262 -2.91 53.67 -7.78
C GLU A 262 -2.09 54.97 -7.72
N ASN A 263 -0.88 54.98 -8.30
CA ASN A 263 -0.04 56.19 -8.30
C ASN A 263 -0.66 57.36 -9.10
N LYS A 264 -1.42 57.07 -10.18
CA LYS A 264 -2.13 58.10 -10.96
C LYS A 264 -3.32 58.71 -10.22
N ILE A 265 -3.96 57.93 -9.34
CA ILE A 265 -5.11 58.38 -8.55
C ILE A 265 -4.62 59.25 -7.38
N GLU A 266 -3.51 58.90 -6.73
CA GLU A 266 -2.92 59.75 -5.68
C GLU A 266 -2.41 61.09 -6.22
N GLU A 267 -1.82 61.12 -7.42
CA GLU A 267 -1.36 62.36 -8.06
C GLU A 267 -2.54 63.28 -8.45
N GLN A 268 -3.64 62.72 -8.96
CA GLN A 268 -4.87 63.48 -9.27
C GLN A 268 -5.60 63.99 -8.01
N ILE A 269 -5.57 63.25 -6.90
CA ILE A 269 -6.15 63.67 -5.63
C ILE A 269 -5.34 64.85 -5.05
N ASN A 270 -4.00 64.80 -5.11
CA ASN A 270 -3.16 65.89 -4.62
C ASN A 270 -3.29 67.17 -5.47
N GLU A 271 -3.42 67.05 -6.79
CA GLU A 271 -3.70 68.21 -7.66
C GLU A 271 -5.07 68.84 -7.35
N MET A 272 -6.09 68.03 -7.05
CA MET A 272 -7.42 68.52 -6.67
C MET A 272 -7.46 69.23 -5.31
N PHE A 273 -6.63 68.82 -4.34
CA PHE A 273 -6.56 69.51 -3.03
C PHE A 273 -5.76 70.82 -3.08
N SER A 274 -4.89 71.02 -4.08
CA SER A 274 -4.15 72.28 -4.26
C SER A 274 -4.99 73.45 -4.79
N GLN A 275 -6.17 73.16 -5.38
CA GLN A 275 -7.05 74.16 -6.00
C GLN A 275 -8.23 74.57 -5.12
N ILE A 276 -8.26 74.19 -3.84
CA ILE A 276 -9.30 74.65 -2.91
C ILE A 276 -8.84 75.97 -2.27
N PRO A 277 -9.45 77.13 -2.59
CA PRO A 277 -9.10 78.40 -2.00
C PRO A 277 -9.57 78.46 -0.53
N ILE A 278 -8.65 78.24 0.40
CA ILE A 278 -8.87 78.53 1.82
C ILE A 278 -8.57 80.03 2.04
N THR A 279 -9.56 80.89 1.75
CA THR A 279 -9.67 82.26 2.28
C THR A 279 -11.12 82.76 2.19
N LYS A 280 -11.97 82.18 3.04
CA LYS A 280 -12.93 82.90 3.88
C LYS A 280 -13.27 81.97 5.05
N ILE A 281 -12.44 82.04 6.08
CA ILE A 281 -12.82 82.16 7.51
C ILE A 281 -11.48 82.37 8.25
N VAL A 282 -11.33 83.65 8.64
CA VAL A 282 -10.28 84.32 9.43
C VAL A 282 -8.90 84.44 8.78
#